data_AF-A0A814SSQ4-F1
#
_entry.id   AF-A0A814SSQ4-F1
#
_cell.length_a   1.000
_cell.length_b   1.000
_cell.length_c   1.000
_cell.angle_alpha   90.00
_cell.angle_beta   90.00
_cell.angle_gamma   90.00
#
_symmetry.space_group_name_H-M   'P 1'
#
loop_
_entity.id
_entity.type
_entity.pdbx_description
1 polymer ?
#
loop_
_entity_poly.entity_id
_entity_poly.type
_entity_poly.pdbx_seq_one_letter_code
_entity_poly.pdbx_strand_id
1 'polypeptide(L)'
;MVGFNVENEESLNSMYICSHCSLLLRDPVQLTECGHRFCQSCINEQESDIITCSECRDKISRNKLIIDRGFKNDMQSLSIVCSLCSWTDILKNYQDHLDQIHPNPICKYCDEKFSSISDLDRHKQYNCEKITVYCPLKQFGCEEMILRINLCQHYLSEQHQKIFMNIVRHLTPILPNVMYKQSEISSQMTIDLSYTTENDRIQLEEFYEMINLLSGGIETLNDDIQRLFIESISHKNGLDPLTKDLSILKVSIEEQNNFLDGVKMNQQVLEQDLASMEQKINDMKTSSYDGTFVWKITNVQEKMINAQSERQTSIYSAAFYSSTTGYKMCTRLYLNGDGNARRTHMSLFFVLMRGQYDAILKFPFHYKVTFCLYDQSAQQRHLLDSFRPDIKSASFQRPRSDMNIASGIPKFVPLTFIQHDNNPYVRDDAMFIKVMIDFGDMPKTLLPYALSLNPGIPTEMQQNMIQQESERRQQQQIFTSSMAHAETDQSVNVNLQQTNTLLNIPTNIDNELSDPTNNTINQRCAGH
;
A
#
# COMPACT_ATOMS: atom_id res chain seq x y z
N MET A 1 -1.31 -20.01 -33.57
CA MET A 1 -1.38 -20.48 -32.18
C MET A 1 -0.37 -21.58 -32.07
N VAL A 2 0.54 -21.48 -31.10
CA VAL A 2 1.30 -22.66 -30.64
C VAL A 2 0.96 -22.76 -29.16
N GLY A 3 -0.14 -23.43 -28.88
CA GLY A 3 -0.76 -23.46 -27.55
C GLY A 3 -1.65 -24.67 -27.28
N PHE A 4 -2.14 -25.35 -28.32
CA PHE A 4 -2.79 -26.65 -28.16
C PHE A 4 -2.49 -27.56 -29.34
N ASN A 5 -2.47 -28.87 -29.09
CA ASN A 5 -2.39 -29.92 -30.11
C ASN A 5 -3.78 -30.56 -30.22
N VAL A 6 -4.21 -30.96 -31.41
CA VAL A 6 -5.48 -31.70 -31.54
C VAL A 6 -5.21 -33.17 -31.20
N GLU A 7 -6.08 -33.80 -30.41
CA GLU A 7 -5.85 -35.16 -29.86
C GLU A 7 -5.57 -36.23 -30.92
N ASN A 8 -6.01 -36.04 -32.18
CA ASN A 8 -5.78 -36.96 -33.29
C ASN A 8 -5.20 -36.23 -34.53
N GLU A 9 -3.89 -35.97 -34.54
CA GLU A 9 -3.19 -35.37 -35.68
C GLU A 9 -3.37 -36.16 -36.99
N GLU A 10 -3.52 -37.49 -36.91
CA GLU A 10 -3.73 -38.37 -38.09
C GLU A 10 -5.10 -38.22 -38.76
N SER A 11 -6.05 -37.52 -38.13
CA SER A 11 -7.41 -37.30 -38.65
C SER A 11 -7.76 -35.84 -38.88
N LEU A 12 -6.79 -34.92 -38.78
CA LEU A 12 -7.05 -33.51 -39.05
C LEU A 12 -7.40 -33.33 -40.52
N ASN A 13 -8.69 -33.13 -40.80
CA ASN A 13 -9.15 -32.83 -42.14
C ASN A 13 -8.46 -31.54 -42.61
N SER A 14 -7.85 -31.58 -43.81
CA SER A 14 -7.11 -30.45 -44.40
C SER A 14 -7.93 -29.16 -44.47
N MET A 15 -9.26 -29.26 -44.38
CA MET A 15 -10.18 -28.12 -44.31
C MET A 15 -9.97 -27.18 -43.10
N TYR A 16 -9.33 -27.63 -42.01
CA TYR A 16 -9.10 -26.81 -40.81
C TYR A 16 -7.75 -26.09 -40.80
N ILE A 17 -6.89 -26.32 -41.80
CA ILE A 17 -5.53 -25.79 -41.87
C ILE A 17 -5.49 -24.64 -42.87
N CYS A 18 -4.84 -23.55 -42.50
CA CYS A 18 -4.58 -22.42 -43.38
C CYS A 18 -3.38 -22.73 -44.27
N SER A 19 -3.55 -22.70 -45.59
CA SER A 19 -2.47 -23.00 -46.53
C SER A 19 -1.36 -21.95 -46.62
N HIS A 20 -1.60 -20.75 -46.09
CA HIS A 20 -0.59 -19.69 -46.05
C HIS A 20 0.39 -19.86 -44.88
N CYS A 21 -0.12 -20.11 -43.67
CA CYS A 21 0.71 -20.29 -42.48
C CYS A 21 0.91 -21.73 -42.05
N SER A 22 0.24 -22.68 -42.71
CA SER A 22 0.24 -24.13 -42.39
C SER A 22 -0.16 -24.44 -40.94
N LEU A 23 -0.95 -23.55 -40.32
CA LEU A 23 -1.47 -23.69 -38.96
C LEU A 23 -3.00 -23.77 -39.01
N LEU A 24 -3.61 -24.25 -37.91
CA LEU A 24 -5.06 -24.23 -37.73
C LEU A 24 -5.64 -22.82 -38.00
N LEU A 25 -6.76 -22.76 -38.74
CA LEU A 25 -7.40 -21.51 -39.15
C LEU A 25 -7.77 -20.62 -37.95
N ARG A 26 -7.35 -19.35 -38.01
CA ARG A 26 -7.70 -18.30 -37.03
C ARG A 26 -8.56 -17.25 -37.70
N ASP A 27 -9.75 -17.04 -37.16
CA ASP A 27 -10.77 -16.17 -37.74
C ASP A 27 -10.90 -16.45 -39.25
N PRO A 28 -11.40 -17.66 -39.61
CA PRO A 28 -11.37 -18.16 -40.98
C PRO A 28 -12.06 -17.19 -41.93
N VAL A 29 -11.34 -16.79 -42.98
CA VAL A 29 -11.87 -16.02 -44.11
C VAL A 29 -11.97 -16.96 -45.29
N GLN A 30 -13.17 -17.11 -45.83
CA GLN A 30 -13.45 -17.89 -47.03
C GLN A 30 -13.39 -16.98 -48.26
N LEU A 31 -12.63 -17.41 -49.26
CA LEU A 31 -12.63 -16.81 -50.59
C LEU A 31 -13.89 -17.26 -51.33
N THR A 32 -14.76 -16.34 -51.72
CA THR A 32 -16.09 -16.69 -52.28
C THR A 32 -16.04 -17.40 -53.62
N GLU A 33 -15.04 -17.11 -54.45
CA GLU A 33 -14.98 -17.65 -55.82
C GLU A 33 -14.38 -19.06 -55.89
N CYS A 34 -13.47 -19.41 -54.97
CA CYS A 34 -12.81 -20.73 -54.95
C CYS A 34 -13.09 -21.56 -53.69
N GLY A 35 -13.72 -20.99 -52.66
CA GLY A 35 -14.11 -21.68 -51.43
C GLY A 35 -12.98 -21.98 -50.43
N HIS A 36 -11.72 -21.69 -50.76
CA HIS A 36 -10.57 -21.90 -49.87
C HIS A 36 -10.60 -20.95 -48.67
N ARG A 37 -10.14 -21.45 -47.51
CA ARG A 37 -10.14 -20.71 -46.24
C ARG A 37 -8.74 -20.37 -45.78
N PHE A 38 -8.58 -19.16 -45.28
CA PHE A 38 -7.32 -18.62 -44.78
C PHE A 38 -7.53 -17.92 -43.44
N CYS A 39 -6.46 -17.72 -42.67
CA CYS A 39 -6.53 -16.87 -41.48
C CYS A 39 -6.76 -15.42 -41.89
N GLN A 40 -7.60 -14.68 -41.15
CA GLN A 40 -7.83 -13.26 -41.41
C GLN A 40 -6.53 -12.45 -41.42
N SER A 41 -5.61 -12.73 -40.50
CA SER A 41 -4.29 -12.07 -40.47
C SER A 41 -3.45 -12.36 -41.71
N CYS A 42 -3.49 -13.58 -42.25
CA CYS A 42 -2.69 -13.98 -43.41
C CYS A 42 -3.19 -13.36 -44.72
N ILE A 43 -4.50 -13.16 -44.85
CA ILE A 43 -5.07 -12.45 -46.01
C ILE A 43 -4.82 -10.95 -45.92
N ASN A 44 -4.84 -10.40 -44.70
CA ASN A 44 -4.64 -8.97 -44.48
C ASN A 44 -3.22 -8.49 -44.77
N GLU A 45 -2.20 -9.37 -44.72
CA GLU A 45 -0.81 -9.05 -45.06
C GLU A 45 -0.61 -8.74 -46.56
N GLN A 46 -1.54 -9.13 -47.43
CA GLN A 46 -1.52 -8.70 -48.84
C GLN A 46 -2.20 -7.33 -48.96
N GLU A 47 -1.44 -6.26 -49.18
CA GLU A 47 -1.95 -4.87 -49.28
C GLU A 47 -2.73 -4.58 -50.57
N SER A 48 -2.85 -5.54 -51.49
CA SER A 48 -3.53 -5.37 -52.78
C SER A 48 -5.06 -5.51 -52.69
N ASP A 49 -5.78 -4.74 -53.52
CA ASP A 49 -7.23 -4.86 -53.69
C ASP A 49 -7.67 -6.16 -54.40
N ILE A 50 -6.73 -6.83 -55.07
CA ILE A 50 -6.91 -8.12 -55.72
C ILE A 50 -6.03 -9.14 -55.00
N ILE A 51 -6.67 -10.11 -54.34
CA ILE A 51 -6.01 -11.20 -53.63
C ILE A 51 -5.87 -12.38 -54.59
N THR A 52 -4.66 -12.92 -54.69
CA THR A 52 -4.42 -14.14 -55.48
C THR A 52 -4.41 -15.34 -54.53
N CYS A 53 -5.32 -16.28 -54.74
CA CYS A 53 -5.40 -17.49 -53.92
C CYS A 53 -4.12 -18.33 -54.08
N SER A 54 -3.43 -18.66 -52.99
CA SER A 54 -2.19 -19.45 -53.05
C SER A 54 -2.41 -20.93 -53.40
N GLU A 55 -3.63 -21.43 -53.27
CA GLU A 55 -4.01 -22.82 -53.60
C GLU A 55 -4.34 -22.98 -55.10
N CYS A 56 -5.27 -22.17 -55.62
CA CYS A 56 -5.78 -22.31 -56.99
C CYS A 56 -5.34 -21.19 -57.97
N ARG A 57 -4.66 -20.15 -57.47
CA ARG A 57 -4.19 -18.96 -58.24
C ARG A 57 -5.29 -18.05 -58.80
N ASP A 58 -6.53 -18.20 -58.34
CA ASP A 58 -7.62 -17.31 -58.70
C ASP A 58 -7.42 -15.90 -58.14
N LYS A 59 -7.75 -14.88 -58.94
CA LYS A 59 -7.66 -13.46 -58.58
C LYS A 59 -9.02 -12.96 -58.10
N ILE A 60 -9.13 -12.69 -56.80
CA ILE A 60 -10.39 -12.37 -56.13
C ILE A 60 -10.32 -10.96 -55.56
N SER A 61 -11.35 -10.15 -55.81
CA SER A 61 -11.45 -8.80 -55.24
C SER A 61 -11.66 -8.85 -53.73
N ARG A 62 -10.98 -7.97 -52.98
CA ARG A 62 -11.02 -7.92 -51.50
C ARG A 62 -12.42 -7.70 -50.91
N ASN A 63 -13.30 -7.06 -51.66
CA ASN A 63 -14.72 -6.86 -51.30
C ASN A 63 -15.57 -8.14 -51.37
N LYS A 64 -15.04 -9.23 -51.94
CA LYS A 64 -15.70 -10.54 -52.06
C LYS A 64 -15.20 -11.56 -51.03
N LEU A 65 -14.58 -11.12 -49.93
CA LEU A 65 -14.14 -11.98 -48.84
C LEU A 65 -15.26 -12.17 -47.81
N ILE A 66 -15.46 -13.40 -47.32
CA ILE A 66 -16.43 -13.68 -46.24
C ILE A 66 -15.67 -14.13 -45.00
N ILE A 67 -15.87 -13.42 -43.88
CA ILE A 67 -15.46 -13.93 -42.56
C ILE A 67 -16.42 -15.08 -42.20
N ASP A 68 -15.92 -16.31 -42.24
CA ASP A 68 -16.69 -17.52 -42.10
C ASP A 68 -16.96 -17.83 -40.62
N ARG A 69 -17.90 -17.07 -40.04
CA ARG A 69 -18.33 -17.23 -38.65
C ARG A 69 -18.97 -18.58 -38.39
N GLY A 70 -19.61 -19.18 -39.40
CA GLY A 70 -20.20 -20.51 -39.30
C GLY A 70 -19.10 -21.55 -39.07
N PHE A 71 -18.10 -21.56 -39.93
CA PHE A 71 -16.95 -22.46 -39.80
C PHE A 71 -16.16 -22.20 -38.52
N LYS A 72 -16.01 -20.94 -38.09
CA LYS A 72 -15.41 -20.61 -36.79
C LYS A 72 -16.15 -21.25 -35.61
N ASN A 73 -17.49 -21.31 -35.66
CA ASN A 73 -18.31 -21.95 -34.64
C ASN A 73 -18.20 -23.47 -34.69
N ASP A 74 -18.15 -24.07 -35.88
CA ASP A 74 -17.94 -25.52 -36.06
C ASP A 74 -16.57 -25.96 -35.50
N MET A 75 -15.56 -25.10 -35.59
CA MET A 75 -14.24 -25.35 -35.00
C MET A 75 -14.26 -25.38 -33.46
N GLN A 76 -15.26 -24.80 -32.79
CA GLN A 76 -15.31 -24.75 -31.32
C GLN A 76 -15.53 -26.11 -30.67
N SER A 77 -16.03 -27.10 -31.41
CA SER A 77 -16.23 -28.49 -30.92
C SER A 77 -15.01 -29.40 -31.10
N LEU A 78 -13.88 -28.89 -31.63
CA LEU A 78 -12.67 -29.69 -31.79
C LEU A 78 -12.08 -30.05 -30.42
N SER A 79 -11.76 -31.32 -30.21
CA SER A 79 -11.04 -31.80 -29.01
C SER A 79 -9.57 -31.42 -29.08
N ILE A 80 -9.07 -30.75 -28.05
CA ILE A 80 -7.72 -30.21 -28.01
C ILE A 80 -7.01 -30.59 -26.70
N VAL A 81 -5.69 -30.66 -26.77
CA VAL A 81 -4.75 -30.86 -25.64
C VAL A 81 -3.98 -29.57 -25.44
N CYS A 82 -3.92 -29.06 -24.22
CA CYS A 82 -3.12 -27.89 -23.89
C CYS A 82 -1.62 -28.18 -24.14
N SER A 83 -0.90 -27.25 -24.76
CA SER A 83 0.56 -27.37 -24.98
C SER A 83 1.40 -26.97 -23.76
N LEU A 84 0.76 -26.48 -22.69
CA LEU A 84 1.41 -26.05 -21.45
C LEU A 84 1.16 -27.00 -20.28
N CYS A 85 0.17 -27.88 -20.37
CA CYS A 85 -0.16 -28.89 -19.36
C CYS A 85 -0.92 -30.07 -19.98
N SER A 86 -1.19 -31.12 -19.20
CA SER A 86 -1.90 -32.32 -19.68
C SER A 86 -3.42 -32.17 -19.77
N TRP A 87 -3.96 -30.95 -19.80
CA TRP A 87 -5.41 -30.71 -19.89
C TRP A 87 -5.95 -30.99 -21.28
N THR A 88 -7.10 -31.66 -21.37
CA THR A 88 -7.79 -31.97 -22.63
C THR A 88 -9.27 -31.62 -22.53
N ASP A 89 -9.80 -30.92 -23.53
CA ASP A 89 -11.23 -30.55 -23.66
C ASP A 89 -11.51 -29.97 -25.06
N ILE A 90 -12.73 -29.47 -25.32
CA ILE A 90 -13.09 -28.78 -26.55
C ILE A 90 -12.50 -27.36 -26.63
N LEU A 91 -12.21 -26.90 -27.86
CA LEU A 91 -11.65 -25.57 -28.14
C LEU A 91 -12.43 -24.42 -27.50
N LYS A 92 -13.76 -24.55 -27.36
CA LYS A 92 -14.62 -23.57 -26.68
C LYS A 92 -14.18 -23.24 -25.25
N ASN A 93 -13.75 -24.25 -24.49
CA ASN A 93 -13.40 -24.12 -23.08
C ASN A 93 -11.93 -23.73 -22.87
N TYR A 94 -11.17 -23.64 -23.97
CA TYR A 94 -9.72 -23.42 -23.92
C TYR A 94 -9.35 -22.05 -23.34
N GLN A 95 -10.11 -21.00 -23.68
CA GLN A 95 -9.82 -19.66 -23.18
C GLN A 95 -10.03 -19.57 -21.67
N ASP A 96 -11.11 -20.17 -21.14
CA ASP A 96 -11.38 -20.22 -19.70
C ASP A 96 -10.30 -21.02 -18.95
N HIS A 97 -9.81 -22.13 -19.54
CA HIS A 97 -8.69 -22.90 -19.01
C HIS A 97 -7.41 -22.05 -18.93
N LEU A 98 -7.09 -21.30 -19.99
CA LEU A 98 -5.90 -20.45 -20.04
C LEU A 98 -5.95 -19.33 -18.98
N ASP A 99 -7.11 -18.70 -18.81
CA ASP A 99 -7.27 -17.59 -17.87
C ASP A 99 -7.20 -18.05 -16.41
N GLN A 100 -7.64 -19.29 -16.11
CA GLN A 100 -7.64 -19.84 -14.74
C GLN A 100 -6.32 -20.54 -14.36
N ILE A 101 -5.70 -21.27 -15.29
CA ILE A 101 -4.55 -22.14 -15.01
C ILE A 101 -3.21 -21.50 -15.45
N HIS A 102 -3.24 -20.61 -16.43
CA HIS A 102 -2.04 -19.98 -17.01
C HIS A 102 -2.12 -18.44 -17.06
N PRO A 103 -2.36 -17.73 -15.94
CA PRO A 103 -2.52 -16.27 -15.94
C PRO A 103 -1.24 -15.48 -16.25
N ASN A 104 -0.05 -16.10 -16.08
CA ASN A 104 1.24 -15.47 -16.38
C ASN A 104 2.15 -16.44 -17.14
N PRO A 105 1.89 -16.68 -18.44
CA PRO A 105 2.61 -17.72 -19.18
C PRO A 105 4.05 -17.29 -19.50
N ILE A 106 4.95 -18.27 -19.51
CA ILE A 106 6.38 -18.09 -19.75
C ILE A 106 6.74 -18.59 -21.15
N CYS A 107 7.54 -17.82 -21.89
CA CYS A 107 8.03 -18.26 -23.19
C CYS A 107 9.08 -19.37 -23.05
N LYS A 108 8.79 -20.57 -23.57
CA LYS A 108 9.71 -21.72 -23.54
C LYS A 108 11.03 -21.55 -24.30
N TYR A 109 11.20 -20.46 -25.06
CA TYR A 109 12.39 -20.19 -25.88
C TYR A 109 13.28 -19.09 -25.29
N CYS A 110 12.71 -18.09 -24.62
CA CYS A 110 13.45 -16.96 -24.06
C CYS A 110 13.25 -16.73 -22.56
N ASP A 111 12.39 -17.51 -21.91
CA ASP A 111 12.07 -17.46 -20.49
C ASP A 111 11.43 -16.15 -20.00
N GLU A 112 10.97 -15.29 -20.90
CA GLU A 112 10.22 -14.07 -20.57
C GLU A 112 8.78 -14.38 -20.13
N LYS A 113 8.30 -13.61 -19.15
CA LYS A 113 6.94 -13.71 -18.60
C LYS A 113 6.00 -12.73 -19.30
N PHE A 114 4.79 -13.18 -19.62
CA PHE A 114 3.77 -12.36 -20.27
C PHE A 114 2.51 -12.25 -19.42
N SER A 115 1.75 -11.17 -19.61
CA SER A 115 0.49 -10.87 -18.93
C SER A 115 -0.70 -11.68 -19.43
N SER A 116 -0.60 -12.22 -20.65
CA SER A 116 -1.62 -13.07 -21.24
C SER A 116 -1.01 -14.04 -22.25
N ILE A 117 -1.74 -15.12 -22.55
CA ILE A 117 -1.33 -16.05 -23.61
C ILE A 117 -1.31 -15.39 -25.00
N SER A 118 -2.16 -14.38 -25.21
CA SER A 118 -2.22 -13.62 -26.47
C SER A 118 -0.94 -12.79 -26.69
N ASP A 119 -0.41 -12.23 -25.60
CA ASP A 119 0.85 -11.49 -25.61
C ASP A 119 2.02 -12.44 -25.84
N LEU A 120 2.00 -13.63 -25.22
CA LEU A 120 2.99 -14.67 -25.47
C LEU A 120 2.96 -15.16 -26.93
N ASP A 121 1.78 -15.34 -27.51
CA ASP A 121 1.65 -15.78 -28.91
C ASP A 121 2.09 -14.70 -29.89
N ARG A 122 1.78 -13.42 -29.63
CA ARG A 122 2.29 -12.29 -30.42
C ARG A 122 3.81 -12.22 -30.32
N HIS A 123 4.37 -12.41 -29.12
CA HIS A 123 5.81 -12.48 -28.91
C HIS A 123 6.44 -13.62 -29.72
N LYS A 124 5.93 -14.86 -29.64
CA LYS A 124 6.46 -15.99 -30.45
C LYS A 124 6.41 -15.71 -31.94
N GLN A 125 5.34 -15.06 -32.41
CA GLN A 125 5.11 -14.80 -33.84
C GLN A 125 6.02 -13.71 -34.40
N TYR A 126 6.29 -12.63 -33.65
CA TYR A 126 6.94 -11.45 -34.19
C TYR A 126 8.21 -11.01 -33.45
N ASN A 127 8.32 -11.27 -32.15
CA ASN A 127 9.34 -10.64 -31.28
C ASN A 127 10.34 -11.62 -30.65
N CYS A 128 10.07 -12.93 -30.62
CA CYS A 128 10.93 -13.89 -29.95
C CYS A 128 12.23 -14.12 -30.73
N GLU A 129 13.34 -13.61 -30.21
CA GLU A 129 14.66 -13.72 -30.85
C GLU A 129 15.22 -15.15 -30.86
N LYS A 130 14.88 -15.94 -29.83
CA LYS A 130 15.38 -17.30 -29.59
C LYS A 130 14.50 -18.40 -30.21
N ILE A 131 13.46 -18.04 -30.95
CA ILE A 131 12.62 -19.01 -31.68
C ILE A 131 13.27 -19.37 -33.02
N THR A 132 13.18 -20.63 -33.43
CA THR A 132 13.57 -21.09 -34.77
C THR A 132 12.42 -20.88 -35.76
N VAL A 133 12.72 -20.27 -36.90
CA VAL A 133 11.78 -19.97 -37.98
C VAL A 133 12.33 -20.39 -39.34
N TYR A 134 11.45 -20.64 -40.32
CA TYR A 134 11.86 -20.82 -41.71
C TYR A 134 12.33 -19.49 -42.31
N CYS A 135 13.30 -19.57 -43.22
CA CYS A 135 13.67 -18.42 -44.05
C CYS A 135 12.48 -17.92 -44.89
N PRO A 136 12.19 -16.60 -44.93
CA PRO A 136 11.15 -16.03 -45.80
C PRO A 136 11.35 -16.31 -47.30
N LEU A 137 12.57 -16.63 -47.74
CA LEU A 137 12.89 -17.01 -49.11
C LEU A 137 12.72 -18.52 -49.38
N LYS A 138 12.00 -19.25 -48.52
CA LYS A 138 11.70 -20.68 -48.74
C LYS A 138 11.10 -20.97 -50.11
N GLN A 139 10.19 -20.12 -50.57
CA GLN A 139 9.56 -20.22 -51.89
C GLN A 139 10.54 -20.00 -53.07
N PHE A 140 11.72 -19.45 -52.81
CA PHE A 140 12.79 -19.25 -53.79
C PHE A 140 13.95 -20.25 -53.62
N GLY A 141 13.77 -21.29 -52.79
CA GLY A 141 14.69 -22.42 -52.66
C GLY A 141 15.56 -22.45 -51.39
N CYS A 142 15.25 -21.68 -50.35
CA CYS A 142 15.94 -21.75 -49.06
C CYS A 142 15.18 -22.62 -48.04
N GLU A 143 15.68 -23.83 -47.74
CA GLU A 143 15.01 -24.75 -46.79
C GLU A 143 15.48 -24.65 -45.34
N GLU A 144 16.36 -23.68 -45.02
CA GLU A 144 16.96 -23.58 -43.69
C GLU A 144 15.98 -23.10 -42.60
N MET A 145 16.07 -23.74 -41.42
CA MET A 145 15.42 -23.30 -40.19
C MET A 145 16.45 -22.65 -39.26
N ILE A 146 16.25 -21.39 -38.90
CA ILE A 146 17.26 -20.56 -38.25
C ILE A 146 16.65 -19.83 -37.07
N LEU A 147 17.45 -19.57 -36.03
CA LEU A 147 17.06 -18.70 -34.92
C LEU A 147 16.77 -17.29 -35.45
N ARG A 148 15.65 -16.68 -35.04
CA ARG A 148 15.24 -15.36 -35.53
C ARG A 148 16.34 -14.30 -35.38
N ILE A 149 17.08 -14.32 -34.27
CA ILE A 149 18.22 -13.40 -34.03
C ILE A 149 19.33 -13.49 -35.10
N ASN A 150 19.49 -14.66 -35.73
CA ASN A 150 20.52 -14.92 -36.73
C ASN A 150 20.01 -14.71 -38.17
N LEU A 151 18.76 -14.31 -38.36
CA LEU A 151 18.14 -14.19 -39.68
C LEU A 151 18.85 -13.13 -40.55
N CYS A 152 19.24 -11.99 -39.96
CA CYS A 152 19.99 -10.94 -40.65
C CYS A 152 21.34 -11.44 -41.18
N GLN A 153 22.07 -12.24 -40.38
CA GLN A 153 23.34 -12.80 -40.80
C GLN A 153 23.15 -13.88 -41.88
N HIS A 154 22.07 -14.65 -41.80
CA HIS A 154 21.72 -15.64 -42.83
C HIS A 154 21.36 -14.99 -44.19
N TYR A 155 20.77 -13.78 -44.23
CA TYR A 155 20.56 -13.04 -45.49
C TYR A 155 21.86 -12.70 -46.23
N LEU A 156 22.98 -12.62 -45.51
CA LEU A 156 24.30 -12.36 -46.09
C LEU A 156 25.01 -13.64 -46.58
N SER A 157 24.40 -14.81 -46.44
CA SER A 157 24.98 -16.08 -46.89
C SER A 157 25.19 -16.12 -48.41
N GLU A 158 26.18 -16.88 -48.84
CA GLU A 158 26.49 -17.07 -50.27
C GLU A 158 25.29 -17.65 -51.05
N GLN A 159 24.47 -18.48 -50.38
CA GLN A 159 23.24 -19.04 -50.95
C GLN A 159 22.22 -17.93 -51.28
N HIS A 160 22.01 -16.98 -50.36
CA HIS A 160 21.10 -15.86 -50.61
C HIS A 160 21.66 -14.86 -51.61
N GLN A 161 22.97 -14.58 -51.59
CA GLN A 161 23.60 -13.76 -52.62
C GLN A 161 23.40 -14.36 -54.02
N LYS A 162 23.49 -15.69 -54.17
CA LYS A 162 23.19 -16.38 -55.44
C LYS A 162 21.73 -16.26 -55.83
N ILE A 163 20.79 -16.34 -54.88
CA ILE A 163 19.36 -16.14 -55.13
C ILE A 163 19.09 -14.70 -55.60
N PHE A 164 19.62 -13.69 -54.90
CA PHE A 164 19.51 -12.28 -55.29
C PHE A 164 20.17 -12.00 -56.65
N MET A 165 21.37 -12.53 -56.90
CA MET A 165 22.07 -12.36 -58.17
C MET A 165 21.35 -13.06 -59.31
N ASN A 166 20.68 -14.19 -59.09
CA ASN A 166 19.82 -14.79 -60.12
C ASN A 166 18.60 -13.93 -60.41
N ILE A 167 17.96 -13.36 -59.40
CA ILE A 167 16.83 -12.42 -59.58
C ILE A 167 17.30 -11.19 -60.38
N VAL A 168 18.41 -10.56 -59.98
CA VAL A 168 19.00 -9.40 -60.68
C VAL A 168 19.45 -9.77 -62.10
N ARG A 169 20.07 -10.93 -62.31
CA ARG A 169 20.53 -11.42 -63.63
C ARG A 169 19.39 -11.78 -64.58
N HIS A 170 18.21 -12.11 -64.06
CA HIS A 170 17.00 -12.22 -64.88
C HIS A 170 16.42 -10.85 -65.27
N LEU A 171 16.74 -9.79 -64.53
CA LEU A 171 16.36 -8.40 -64.81
C LEU A 171 17.39 -7.64 -65.66
N THR A 172 18.66 -8.06 -65.64
CA THR A 172 19.81 -7.41 -66.32
C THR A 172 19.77 -7.43 -67.86
N PRO A 173 19.21 -8.44 -68.58
CA PRO A 173 19.17 -8.44 -70.04
C PRO A 173 18.13 -7.47 -70.62
N ILE A 174 17.33 -6.83 -69.76
CA ILE A 174 16.21 -5.95 -70.12
C ILE A 174 16.62 -4.47 -70.02
N LEU A 175 17.91 -4.15 -69.86
CA LEU A 175 18.44 -2.78 -69.88
C LEU A 175 19.63 -2.68 -70.84
N PRO A 176 19.52 -2.04 -72.02
CA PRO A 176 20.68 -1.70 -72.81
C PRO A 176 21.36 -0.44 -72.26
N ASN A 177 22.61 -0.61 -71.81
CA ASN A 177 23.73 0.33 -71.90
C ASN A 177 23.42 1.83 -71.68
N VAL A 178 23.29 2.26 -70.43
CA VAL A 178 23.57 3.65 -70.04
C VAL A 178 24.77 3.67 -69.13
N MET A 179 25.97 3.52 -69.70
CA MET A 179 27.24 3.94 -69.08
C MET A 179 28.30 4.20 -70.15
N TYR A 180 28.19 5.32 -70.86
CA TYR A 180 29.39 6.08 -71.28
C TYR A 180 29.03 7.52 -71.65
N LYS A 181 29.84 8.46 -71.12
CA LYS A 181 29.90 9.92 -71.36
C LYS A 181 29.00 10.82 -70.51
N GLN A 182 29.56 11.18 -69.36
CA GLN A 182 29.30 12.45 -68.70
C GLN A 182 30.30 13.49 -69.21
N SER A 183 29.93 14.23 -70.27
CA SER A 183 30.48 15.54 -70.59
C SER A 183 29.70 16.15 -71.76
N GLU A 184 29.02 17.27 -71.48
CA GLU A 184 28.54 18.28 -72.44
C GLU A 184 27.63 17.80 -73.58
N ILE A 185 26.31 17.76 -73.39
CA ILE A 185 25.34 18.03 -74.49
C ILE A 185 24.13 18.78 -73.93
N SER A 186 24.21 20.11 -73.91
CA SER A 186 23.08 20.94 -74.34
C SER A 186 23.01 20.80 -75.84
N SER A 187 22.01 20.08 -76.37
CA SER A 187 21.46 20.15 -77.74
C SER A 187 20.72 18.84 -78.04
N GLN A 188 19.53 18.97 -78.60
CA GLN A 188 18.67 17.90 -79.12
C GLN A 188 19.45 16.71 -79.70
N MET A 189 19.25 15.52 -79.13
CA MET A 189 19.66 14.26 -79.73
C MET A 189 18.63 13.86 -80.79
N THR A 190 18.92 14.07 -82.07
CA THR A 190 18.22 13.41 -83.16
C THR A 190 18.84 12.03 -83.37
N ILE A 191 18.06 10.98 -83.10
CA ILE A 191 18.46 9.59 -83.40
C ILE A 191 18.27 9.37 -84.91
N ASP A 192 19.38 9.13 -85.63
CA ASP A 192 19.32 8.74 -87.04
C ASP A 192 18.88 7.27 -87.16
N LEU A 193 17.62 7.07 -87.58
CA LEU A 193 16.95 5.76 -87.73
C LEU A 193 17.11 5.18 -89.15
N SER A 194 18.22 5.43 -89.82
CA SER A 194 18.43 5.06 -91.22
C SER A 194 18.60 3.55 -91.50
N TYR A 195 18.61 2.67 -90.49
CA TYR A 195 18.81 1.21 -90.67
C TYR A 195 17.96 0.27 -89.77
N THR A 196 16.84 0.69 -89.21
CA THR A 196 16.03 -0.17 -88.30
C THR A 196 14.73 -0.66 -88.95
N THR A 197 14.33 -1.91 -88.67
CA THR A 197 13.08 -2.48 -89.20
C THR A 197 11.86 -1.93 -88.42
N GLU A 198 10.66 -1.98 -89.01
CA GLU A 198 9.41 -1.48 -88.40
C GLU A 198 9.19 -2.02 -86.96
N ASN A 199 9.64 -3.25 -86.69
CA ASN A 199 9.53 -3.92 -85.40
C ASN A 199 10.51 -3.36 -84.35
N ASP A 200 11.69 -2.88 -84.77
CA ASP A 200 12.68 -2.25 -83.89
C ASP A 200 12.25 -0.84 -83.46
N ARG A 201 11.46 -0.15 -84.30
CA ARG A 201 10.87 1.17 -83.99
C ARG A 201 9.79 1.07 -82.91
N ILE A 202 8.92 0.07 -83.00
CA ILE A 202 7.87 -0.19 -81.99
C ILE A 202 8.51 -0.57 -80.65
N GLN A 203 9.54 -1.43 -80.64
CA GLN A 203 10.27 -1.77 -79.42
C GLN A 203 11.00 -0.56 -78.81
N LEU A 204 11.53 0.36 -79.64
CA LEU A 204 12.12 1.61 -79.15
C LEU A 204 11.08 2.53 -78.52
N GLU A 205 9.87 2.66 -79.11
CA GLU A 205 8.78 3.46 -78.55
C GLU A 205 8.31 2.92 -77.19
N GLU A 206 8.12 1.61 -77.07
CA GLU A 206 7.80 0.95 -75.79
C GLU A 206 8.93 1.14 -74.75
N PHE A 207 10.19 1.12 -75.18
CA PHE A 207 11.34 1.42 -74.32
C PHE A 207 11.37 2.86 -73.85
N TYR A 208 11.05 3.80 -74.74
CA TYR A 208 10.94 5.22 -74.41
C TYR A 208 9.80 5.47 -73.42
N GLU A 209 8.65 4.81 -73.58
CA GLU A 209 7.57 4.84 -72.59
C GLU A 209 8.01 4.29 -71.23
N MET A 210 8.74 3.18 -71.21
CA MET A 210 9.25 2.59 -69.97
C MET A 210 10.27 3.48 -69.27
N ILE A 211 11.18 4.11 -70.01
CA ILE A 211 12.14 5.08 -69.47
C ILE A 211 11.40 6.31 -68.93
N ASN A 212 10.38 6.80 -69.62
CA ASN A 212 9.57 7.93 -69.14
C ASN A 212 8.78 7.56 -67.86
N LEU A 213 8.24 6.34 -67.78
CA LEU A 213 7.58 5.80 -66.58
C LEU A 213 8.55 5.67 -65.39
N LEU A 214 9.75 5.15 -65.63
CA LEU A 214 10.79 5.04 -64.61
C LEU A 214 11.31 6.41 -64.17
N SER A 215 11.47 7.35 -65.10
CA SER A 215 11.86 8.73 -64.79
C SER A 215 10.80 9.41 -63.91
N GLY A 216 9.52 9.27 -64.26
CA GLY A 216 8.42 9.78 -63.44
C GLY A 216 8.32 9.09 -62.06
N GLY A 217 8.61 7.79 -62.00
CA GLY A 217 8.72 7.03 -60.75
C GLY A 217 9.87 7.52 -59.85
N ILE A 218 11.01 7.87 -60.44
CA ILE A 218 12.18 8.43 -59.72
C ILE A 218 11.89 9.85 -59.24
N GLU A 219 11.23 10.67 -60.05
CA GLU A 219 10.81 12.03 -59.66
C GLU A 219 9.82 12.00 -58.49
N THR A 220 8.80 11.14 -58.57
CA THR A 220 7.83 10.95 -57.46
C THR A 220 8.50 10.43 -56.19
N LEU A 221 9.42 9.47 -56.29
CA LEU A 221 10.22 9.00 -55.14
C LEU A 221 11.09 10.13 -54.56
N ASN A 222 11.66 10.98 -55.40
CA ASN A 222 12.46 12.11 -54.94
C ASN A 222 11.59 13.15 -54.21
N ASP A 223 10.39 13.43 -54.71
CA ASP A 223 9.41 14.29 -54.05
C ASP A 223 8.96 13.71 -52.69
N ASP A 224 8.72 12.40 -52.63
CA ASP A 224 8.39 11.71 -51.38
C ASP A 224 9.54 11.76 -50.37
N ILE A 225 10.80 11.61 -50.81
CA ILE A 225 11.99 11.76 -49.95
C ILE A 225 12.07 13.18 -49.38
N GLN A 226 11.86 14.21 -50.21
CA GLN A 226 11.87 15.60 -49.75
C GLN A 226 10.74 15.87 -48.74
N ARG A 227 9.55 15.33 -49.00
CA ARG A 227 8.42 15.43 -48.08
C ARG A 227 8.70 14.77 -46.74
N LEU A 228 9.19 13.52 -46.76
CA LEU A 228 9.56 12.79 -45.54
C LEU A 228 10.67 13.49 -44.76
N PHE A 229 11.60 14.16 -45.45
CA PHE A 229 12.64 14.96 -44.81
C PHE A 229 12.05 16.17 -44.06
N ILE A 230 11.10 16.89 -44.67
CA ILE A 230 10.39 18.01 -44.03
C ILE A 230 9.56 17.52 -42.83
N GLU A 231 8.84 16.40 -42.99
CA GLU A 231 8.07 15.77 -41.91
C GLU A 231 9.00 15.36 -40.75
N SER A 232 10.16 14.76 -41.03
CA SER A 232 11.18 14.41 -40.03
C SER A 232 11.69 15.64 -39.26
N ILE A 233 11.95 16.76 -39.94
CA ILE A 233 12.35 18.01 -39.28
C ILE A 233 11.23 18.55 -38.40
N SER A 234 9.98 18.52 -38.88
CA SER A 234 8.81 18.96 -38.12
C SER A 234 8.63 18.14 -36.84
N HIS A 235 8.74 16.81 -36.95
CA HIS A 235 8.67 15.90 -35.81
C HIS A 235 9.80 16.14 -34.80
N LYS A 236 11.03 16.37 -35.29
CA LYS A 236 12.17 16.72 -34.43
C LYS A 236 11.93 18.03 -33.67
N ASN A 237 11.47 19.07 -34.35
CA ASN A 237 11.14 20.35 -33.73
C ASN A 237 9.99 20.22 -32.71
N GLY A 238 9.08 19.26 -32.90
CA GLY A 238 8.03 18.94 -31.93
C GLY A 238 8.54 18.17 -30.70
N LEU A 239 9.57 17.33 -30.85
CA LEU A 239 10.16 16.53 -29.76
C LEU A 239 11.00 17.37 -28.79
N ASP A 240 11.68 18.41 -29.26
CA ASP A 240 12.51 19.29 -28.44
C ASP A 240 11.75 19.94 -27.26
N PRO A 241 10.57 20.58 -27.45
CA PRO A 241 9.81 21.16 -26.34
C PRO A 241 9.27 20.08 -25.39
N LEU A 242 8.80 18.94 -25.91
CA LEU A 242 8.36 17.80 -25.08
C LEU A 242 9.50 17.28 -24.18
N THR A 243 10.72 17.21 -24.72
CA THR A 243 11.91 16.79 -23.96
C THR A 243 12.23 17.78 -22.85
N LYS A 244 12.08 19.08 -23.13
CA LYS A 244 12.25 20.15 -22.14
C LYS A 244 11.17 20.08 -21.04
N ASP A 245 9.91 19.89 -21.41
CA ASP A 245 8.81 19.74 -20.45
C ASP A 245 9.02 18.51 -19.55
N LEU A 246 9.47 17.39 -20.11
CA LEU A 246 9.84 16.19 -19.34
C LEU A 246 10.95 16.47 -18.33
N SER A 247 11.98 17.24 -18.70
CA SER A 247 13.05 17.61 -17.77
C SER A 247 12.55 18.48 -16.62
N ILE A 248 11.64 19.42 -16.89
CA ILE A 248 11.04 20.29 -15.87
C ILE A 248 10.17 19.47 -14.93
N LEU A 249 9.33 18.58 -15.48
CA LEU A 249 8.50 17.68 -14.70
C LEU A 249 9.35 16.77 -13.80
N LYS A 250 10.48 16.26 -14.30
CA LYS A 250 11.39 15.43 -13.51
C LYS A 250 11.95 16.17 -12.30
N VAL A 251 12.42 17.40 -12.47
CA VAL A 251 12.90 18.25 -11.35
C VAL A 251 11.76 18.53 -10.37
N SER A 252 10.56 18.85 -10.87
CA SER A 252 9.39 19.09 -10.01
C SER A 252 9.01 17.85 -9.19
N ILE A 253 9.06 16.65 -9.76
CA ILE A 253 8.82 15.40 -9.05
C ILE A 253 9.90 15.17 -7.98
N GLU A 254 11.16 15.44 -8.27
CA GLU A 254 12.26 15.32 -7.29
C GLU A 254 12.06 16.30 -6.11
N GLU A 255 11.67 17.55 -6.38
CA GLU A 255 11.34 18.54 -5.34
C GLU A 255 10.15 18.10 -4.48
N GLN A 256 9.08 17.59 -5.11
CA GLN A 256 7.91 17.07 -4.40
C GLN A 256 8.25 15.84 -3.55
N ASN A 257 9.11 14.94 -4.03
CA ASN A 257 9.56 13.79 -3.25
C ASN A 257 10.38 14.23 -2.04
N ASN A 258 11.29 15.19 -2.21
CA ASN A 258 12.06 15.75 -1.09
C ASN A 258 11.15 16.41 -0.04
N PHE A 259 10.12 17.14 -0.49
CA PHE A 259 9.11 17.71 0.40
C PHE A 259 8.32 16.61 1.14
N LEU A 260 7.89 15.58 0.42
CA LEU A 260 7.15 14.45 0.99
C LEU A 260 7.98 13.72 2.05
N ASP A 261 9.27 13.53 1.83
CA ASP A 261 10.16 12.90 2.81
C ASP A 261 10.34 13.76 4.06
N GLY A 262 10.39 15.10 3.91
CA GLY A 262 10.33 16.03 5.03
C GLY A 262 9.02 15.93 5.82
N VAL A 263 7.88 15.85 5.13
CA VAL A 263 6.55 15.67 5.77
C VAL A 263 6.47 14.34 6.51
N LYS A 264 6.97 13.24 5.92
CA LYS A 264 7.00 11.92 6.58
C LYS A 264 7.82 11.94 7.88
N MET A 265 8.97 12.61 7.88
CA MET A 265 9.76 12.75 9.11
C MET A 265 9.01 13.53 10.18
N ASN A 266 8.37 14.64 9.80
CA ASN A 266 7.55 15.39 10.74
C ASN A 266 6.38 14.55 11.27
N GLN A 267 5.71 13.78 10.42
CA GLN A 267 4.65 12.87 10.83
C GLN A 267 5.14 11.84 11.87
N GLN A 268 6.31 11.22 11.66
CA GLN A 268 6.88 10.27 12.61
C GLN A 268 7.17 10.90 13.97
N VAL A 269 7.70 12.13 13.99
CA VAL A 269 7.93 12.88 15.23
C VAL A 269 6.60 13.18 15.94
N LEU A 270 5.58 13.63 15.20
CA LEU A 270 4.26 13.87 15.76
C LEU A 270 3.62 12.60 16.35
N GLU A 271 3.75 11.46 15.68
CA GLU A 271 3.26 10.17 16.17
C GLU A 271 3.96 9.76 17.48
N GLN A 272 5.28 9.98 17.57
CA GLN A 272 6.03 9.74 18.80
C GLN A 272 5.61 10.67 19.94
N ASP A 273 5.38 11.95 19.65
CA ASP A 273 4.92 12.93 20.64
C ASP A 273 3.50 12.63 21.13
N LEU A 274 2.60 12.18 20.22
CA LEU A 274 1.26 11.72 20.58
C LEU A 274 1.31 10.52 21.51
N ALA A 275 2.09 9.48 21.18
CA ALA A 275 2.26 8.32 22.05
C ALA A 275 2.80 8.70 23.44
N SER A 276 3.76 9.63 23.50
CA SER A 276 4.30 10.18 24.74
C SER A 276 3.25 10.95 25.55
N MET A 277 2.41 11.74 24.89
CA MET A 277 1.30 12.46 25.53
C MET A 277 0.22 11.52 26.04
N GLU A 278 -0.17 10.51 25.27
CA GLU A 278 -1.13 9.48 25.69
C GLU A 278 -0.65 8.74 26.94
N GLN A 279 0.64 8.39 26.99
CA GLN A 279 1.24 7.80 28.18
C GLN A 279 1.13 8.75 29.39
N LYS A 280 1.50 10.03 29.23
CA LYS A 280 1.38 11.03 30.32
C LYS A 280 -0.06 11.20 30.78
N ILE A 281 -1.03 11.19 29.87
CA ILE A 281 -2.45 11.28 30.21
C ILE A 281 -2.90 10.07 31.01
N ASN A 282 -2.49 8.86 30.62
CA ASN A 282 -2.82 7.65 31.35
C ASN A 282 -2.16 7.62 32.75
N ASP A 283 -0.92 8.10 32.86
CA ASP A 283 -0.24 8.25 34.15
C ASP A 283 -0.97 9.26 35.06
N MET A 284 -1.44 10.39 34.50
CA MET A 284 -2.24 11.37 35.25
C MET A 284 -3.59 10.81 35.69
N LYS A 285 -4.29 10.04 34.84
CA LYS A 285 -5.58 9.41 35.17
C LYS A 285 -5.47 8.39 36.31
N THR A 286 -4.30 7.76 36.46
CA THR A 286 -4.07 6.73 37.48
C THR A 286 -3.37 7.25 38.73
N SER A 287 -2.83 8.47 38.69
CA SER A 287 -2.16 9.12 39.82
C SER A 287 -3.13 9.35 40.98
N SER A 288 -2.67 9.06 42.19
CA SER A 288 -3.41 9.32 43.43
C SER A 288 -2.68 10.34 44.30
N TYR A 289 -3.43 11.08 45.13
CA TYR A 289 -2.92 12.18 45.98
C TYR A 289 -3.31 12.02 47.44
N ASP A 290 -3.45 10.79 47.91
CA ASP A 290 -3.89 10.51 49.28
C ASP A 290 -3.00 9.48 50.01
N GLY A 291 -1.81 9.23 49.47
CA GLY A 291 -0.90 8.23 49.99
C GLY A 291 -1.25 6.79 49.65
N THR A 292 -2.30 6.55 48.88
CA THR A 292 -2.70 5.20 48.45
C THR A 292 -2.72 5.08 46.95
N PHE A 293 -2.28 3.95 46.41
CA PHE A 293 -2.22 3.72 44.97
C PHE A 293 -2.53 2.27 44.65
N VAL A 294 -3.33 2.02 43.61
CA VAL A 294 -3.64 0.67 43.12
C VAL A 294 -3.03 0.52 41.74
N TRP A 295 -2.04 -0.36 41.64
CA TRP A 295 -1.38 -0.70 40.41
C TRP A 295 -2.05 -1.89 39.75
N LYS A 296 -2.74 -1.66 38.62
CA LYS A 296 -3.15 -2.73 37.71
C LYS A 296 -1.99 -3.07 36.78
N ILE A 297 -1.51 -4.30 36.85
CA ILE A 297 -0.47 -4.83 35.97
C ILE A 297 -1.15 -5.79 35.00
N THR A 298 -1.23 -5.42 33.74
CA THR A 298 -1.70 -6.28 32.64
C THR A 298 -0.54 -7.02 31.98
N ASN A 299 -0.84 -8.00 31.12
CA ASN A 299 0.15 -8.74 30.36
C ASN A 299 1.16 -9.44 31.28
N VAL A 300 0.67 -10.02 32.39
CA VAL A 300 1.51 -10.58 33.45
C VAL A 300 2.33 -11.74 32.91
N GLN A 301 1.74 -12.61 32.08
CA GLN A 301 2.43 -13.74 31.47
C GLN A 301 3.63 -13.30 30.63
N GLU A 302 3.44 -12.31 29.75
CA GLU A 302 4.52 -11.75 28.93
C GLU A 302 5.63 -11.13 29.81
N LYS A 303 5.24 -10.34 30.81
CA LYS A 303 6.19 -9.70 31.72
C LYS A 303 6.95 -10.71 32.59
N MET A 304 6.31 -11.82 32.96
CA MET A 304 6.96 -12.95 33.64
C MET A 304 8.00 -13.61 32.75
N ILE A 305 7.69 -13.87 31.48
CA ILE A 305 8.64 -14.41 30.49
C ILE A 305 9.81 -13.45 30.28
N ASN A 306 9.55 -12.15 30.15
CA ASN A 306 10.59 -11.12 30.01
C ASN A 306 11.49 -11.05 31.25
N ALA A 307 10.95 -11.26 32.45
CA ALA A 307 11.72 -11.29 33.69
C ALA A 307 12.53 -12.60 33.85
N GLN A 308 12.03 -13.73 33.34
CA GLN A 308 12.72 -15.03 33.35
C GLN A 308 13.86 -15.09 32.34
N SER A 309 13.64 -14.53 31.15
CA SER A 309 14.65 -14.40 30.07
C SER A 309 15.63 -13.24 30.30
N GLU A 310 15.46 -12.47 31.38
CA GLU A 310 16.28 -11.31 31.73
C GLU A 310 16.23 -10.14 30.72
N ARG A 311 15.29 -10.17 29.76
CA ARG A 311 15.02 -9.07 28.82
C ARG A 311 14.55 -7.81 29.53
N GLN A 312 13.69 -7.97 30.54
CA GLN A 312 13.25 -6.89 31.42
C GLN A 312 13.08 -7.43 32.84
N THR A 313 14.06 -7.16 33.71
CA THR A 313 14.12 -7.74 35.06
C THR A 313 13.16 -7.09 36.06
N SER A 314 12.75 -5.84 35.82
CA SER A 314 11.85 -5.10 36.70
C SER A 314 10.96 -4.14 35.93
N ILE A 315 9.79 -3.84 36.49
CA ILE A 315 8.85 -2.84 35.98
C ILE A 315 8.53 -1.80 37.07
N TYR A 316 8.16 -0.60 36.65
CA TYR A 316 7.77 0.50 37.54
C TYR A 316 6.28 0.80 37.40
N SER A 317 5.66 1.23 38.49
CA SER A 317 4.32 1.81 38.45
C SER A 317 4.33 3.27 38.00
N ALA A 318 3.16 3.79 37.66
CA ALA A 318 2.93 5.22 37.63
C ALA A 318 3.26 5.87 38.98
N ALA A 319 3.53 7.17 38.96
CA ALA A 319 3.77 7.95 40.16
C ALA A 319 2.47 8.18 40.94
N PHE A 320 2.58 8.19 42.26
CA PHE A 320 1.51 8.57 43.17
C PHE A 320 2.07 9.46 44.28
N TYR A 321 1.19 10.15 44.98
CA TYR A 321 1.53 11.24 45.85
C TYR A 321 0.88 11.09 47.22
N SER A 322 1.53 11.63 48.25
CA SER A 322 0.94 11.69 49.59
C SER A 322 -0.15 12.75 49.70
N SER A 323 -0.04 13.83 48.91
CA SER A 323 -0.99 14.93 48.78
C SER A 323 -0.70 15.70 47.49
N THR A 324 -1.54 16.66 47.11
CA THR A 324 -1.32 17.54 45.94
C THR A 324 0.02 18.28 45.98
N THR A 325 0.53 18.57 47.17
CA THR A 325 1.83 19.22 47.42
C THR A 325 2.81 18.31 48.18
N GLY A 326 2.59 17.00 48.12
CA GLY A 326 3.24 16.01 48.95
C GLY A 326 4.43 15.30 48.30
N TYR A 327 4.88 14.22 48.93
CA TYR A 327 5.95 13.35 48.40
C TYR A 327 5.50 12.69 47.10
N LYS A 328 6.41 12.62 46.12
CA LYS A 328 6.22 11.85 44.89
C LYS A 328 6.86 10.46 45.05
N MET A 329 6.12 9.41 44.71
CA MET A 329 6.52 8.04 44.99
C MET A 329 6.12 7.13 43.82
N CYS A 330 6.83 6.02 43.64
CA CYS A 330 6.37 4.93 42.78
C CYS A 330 6.81 3.58 43.36
N THR A 331 6.45 2.51 42.66
CA THR A 331 6.78 1.14 43.07
C THR A 331 7.56 0.45 41.97
N ARG A 332 8.46 -0.44 42.37
CA ARG A 332 9.27 -1.25 41.47
C ARG A 332 9.04 -2.72 41.78
N LEU A 333 8.61 -3.47 40.78
CA LEU A 333 8.29 -4.89 40.90
C LEU A 333 9.29 -5.72 40.10
N TYR A 334 9.78 -6.79 40.72
CA TYR A 334 10.58 -7.83 40.09
C TYR A 334 9.77 -9.13 40.12
N LEU A 335 9.17 -9.43 38.97
CA LEU A 335 8.33 -10.61 38.80
C LEU A 335 9.09 -11.93 38.98
N ASN A 336 10.41 -11.95 38.71
CA ASN A 336 11.27 -13.10 38.92
C ASN A 336 12.28 -12.90 40.07
N GLY A 337 11.98 -11.97 40.97
CA GLY A 337 12.77 -11.68 42.17
C GLY A 337 14.06 -10.91 41.95
N ASP A 338 14.55 -10.30 43.03
CA ASP A 338 15.79 -9.51 43.07
C ASP A 338 16.73 -9.98 44.19
N GLY A 339 18.03 -9.76 44.00
CA GLY A 339 19.06 -10.10 44.99
C GLY A 339 19.01 -11.56 45.46
N ASN A 340 18.96 -11.76 46.79
CA ASN A 340 18.91 -13.09 47.41
C ASN A 340 17.54 -13.80 47.27
N ALA A 341 16.55 -13.15 46.68
CA ALA A 341 15.22 -13.69 46.43
C ALA A 341 14.99 -14.02 44.93
N ARG A 342 15.99 -13.75 44.08
CA ARG A 342 15.95 -14.03 42.64
C ARG A 342 15.56 -15.48 42.36
N ARG A 343 14.65 -15.67 41.38
CA ARG A 343 14.10 -16.97 40.93
C ARG A 343 13.36 -17.77 42.01
N THR A 344 13.11 -17.22 43.20
CA THR A 344 12.40 -17.92 44.28
C THR A 344 11.16 -17.15 44.74
N HIS A 345 11.21 -15.82 44.78
CA HIS A 345 10.10 -14.97 45.18
C HIS A 345 9.91 -13.83 44.17
N MET A 346 8.71 -13.31 44.11
CA MET A 346 8.43 -11.99 43.58
C MET A 346 8.88 -10.94 44.59
N SER A 347 9.62 -9.93 44.15
CA SER A 347 10.15 -8.86 45.01
C SER A 347 9.47 -7.54 44.70
N LEU A 348 9.08 -6.79 45.74
CA LEU A 348 8.36 -5.53 45.60
C LEU A 348 9.04 -4.43 46.41
N PHE A 349 9.31 -3.30 45.75
CA PHE A 349 10.04 -2.19 46.32
C PHE A 349 9.29 -0.87 46.18
N PHE A 350 9.48 -0.02 47.18
CA PHE A 350 9.06 1.37 47.18
C PHE A 350 10.20 2.25 46.67
N VAL A 351 9.84 3.29 45.93
CA VAL A 351 10.78 4.26 45.38
C VAL A 351 10.31 5.67 45.75
N LEU A 352 11.15 6.40 46.46
CA LEU A 352 10.97 7.82 46.68
C LEU A 352 11.51 8.58 45.46
N MET A 353 10.67 9.43 44.86
CA MET A 353 11.01 10.19 43.66
C MET A 353 11.19 11.66 43.99
N ARG A 354 11.97 12.36 43.17
CA ARG A 354 12.10 13.82 43.26
C ARG A 354 10.76 14.49 42.95
N GLY A 355 10.20 15.18 43.94
CA GLY A 355 8.98 15.95 43.83
C GLY A 355 9.25 17.44 43.59
N GLN A 356 8.23 18.14 43.06
CA GLN A 356 8.29 19.59 42.89
C GLN A 356 8.34 20.33 44.23
N TYR A 357 7.77 19.73 45.28
CA TYR A 357 7.60 20.33 46.60
C TYR A 357 8.61 19.82 47.64
N ASP A 358 9.64 19.07 47.23
CA ASP A 358 10.64 18.49 48.16
C ASP A 358 11.35 19.53 49.04
N ALA A 359 11.35 20.81 48.65
CA ALA A 359 11.95 21.89 49.44
C ALA A 359 11.19 22.22 50.73
N ILE A 360 9.88 21.95 50.77
CA ILE A 360 9.00 22.26 51.91
C ILE A 360 8.61 21.01 52.72
N LEU A 361 8.99 19.82 52.26
CA LEU A 361 8.68 18.56 52.92
C LEU A 361 9.76 18.16 53.92
N LYS A 362 9.35 17.42 54.96
CA LYS A 362 10.27 16.88 55.97
C LYS A 362 11.04 15.68 55.41
N PHE A 363 12.35 15.65 55.60
CA PHE A 363 13.21 14.50 55.28
C PHE A 363 14.10 14.13 56.48
N PRO A 364 14.53 12.86 56.61
CA PRO A 364 14.25 11.72 55.71
C PRO A 364 12.80 11.21 55.80
N PHE A 365 12.33 10.57 54.73
CA PHE A 365 11.02 9.94 54.67
C PHE A 365 10.92 8.80 55.70
N HIS A 366 9.90 8.83 56.55
CA HIS A 366 9.80 7.94 57.73
C HIS A 366 8.43 7.28 57.91
N TYR A 367 7.53 7.42 56.94
CA TYR A 367 6.18 6.87 57.01
C TYR A 367 6.16 5.38 56.68
N LYS A 368 5.37 4.59 57.42
CA LYS A 368 5.30 3.13 57.21
C LYS A 368 4.68 2.85 55.83
N VAL A 369 5.29 1.94 55.09
CA VAL A 369 4.83 1.54 53.75
C VAL A 369 4.23 0.15 53.85
N THR A 370 3.01 -0.02 53.35
CA THR A 370 2.31 -1.31 53.29
C THR A 370 1.98 -1.66 51.86
N PHE A 371 2.36 -2.87 51.46
CA PHE A 371 1.98 -3.48 50.19
C PHE A 371 0.86 -4.47 50.40
N CYS A 372 -0.03 -4.57 49.43
CA CYS A 372 -1.13 -5.52 49.40
C CYS A 372 -1.25 -6.10 47.99
N LEU A 373 -1.07 -7.42 47.84
CA LEU A 373 -1.39 -8.13 46.62
C LEU A 373 -2.83 -8.64 46.72
N TYR A 374 -3.67 -8.20 45.78
CA TYR A 374 -5.08 -8.57 45.78
C TYR A 374 -5.28 -10.01 45.33
N ASP A 375 -5.98 -10.76 46.17
CA ASP A 375 -6.69 -11.98 45.80
C ASP A 375 -7.97 -11.59 45.04
N GLN A 376 -8.09 -12.04 43.79
CA GLN A 376 -9.20 -11.75 42.88
C GLN A 376 -10.29 -12.85 42.89
N SER A 377 -10.19 -13.80 43.80
CA SER A 377 -11.22 -14.82 44.04
C SER A 377 -12.32 -14.32 44.98
N ALA A 378 -13.38 -15.10 45.12
CA ALA A 378 -14.46 -14.80 46.06
C ALA A 378 -14.00 -14.79 47.54
N GLN A 379 -12.84 -15.40 47.83
CA GLN A 379 -12.29 -15.50 49.18
C GLN A 379 -11.60 -14.23 49.66
N GLN A 380 -11.15 -13.35 48.74
CA GLN A 380 -10.52 -12.05 49.05
C GLN A 380 -9.39 -12.12 50.10
N ARG A 381 -8.58 -13.19 50.09
CA ARG A 381 -7.44 -13.39 51.00
C ARG A 381 -6.20 -12.67 50.50
N HIS A 382 -6.24 -11.33 50.58
CA HIS A 382 -5.12 -10.50 50.12
C HIS A 382 -3.85 -10.76 50.93
N LEU A 383 -2.69 -10.67 50.28
CA LEU A 383 -1.40 -10.78 50.95
C LEU A 383 -0.89 -9.39 51.31
N LEU A 384 -0.70 -9.13 52.59
CA LEU A 384 -0.17 -7.86 53.10
C LEU A 384 1.21 -8.04 53.69
N ASP A 385 2.10 -7.11 53.39
CA ASP A 385 3.38 -6.99 54.07
C ASP A 385 3.78 -5.51 54.16
N SER A 386 4.55 -5.14 55.17
CA SER A 386 4.86 -3.75 55.47
C SER A 386 6.25 -3.57 56.06
N PHE A 387 6.84 -2.41 55.83
CA PHE A 387 8.12 -2.04 56.43
C PHE A 387 8.11 -0.59 56.89
N ARG A 388 8.99 -0.27 57.84
CA ARG A 388 9.29 1.11 58.24
C ARG A 388 10.60 1.54 57.60
N PRO A 389 10.64 2.70 56.90
CA PRO A 389 11.86 3.23 56.33
C PRO A 389 13.00 3.36 57.34
N ASP A 390 14.20 2.93 56.96
CA ASP A 390 15.42 3.22 57.71
C ASP A 390 15.89 4.64 57.41
N ILE A 391 15.72 5.55 58.36
CA ILE A 391 16.09 6.97 58.24
C ILE A 391 17.58 7.21 57.96
N LYS A 392 18.45 6.20 58.15
CA LYS A 392 19.87 6.29 57.80
C LYS A 392 20.16 5.89 56.36
N SER A 393 19.22 5.19 55.70
CA SER A 393 19.39 4.73 54.32
C SER A 393 19.30 5.89 53.34
N ALA A 394 20.13 5.84 52.29
CA ALA A 394 20.08 6.77 51.17
C ALA A 394 18.73 6.74 50.43
N SER A 395 18.01 5.61 50.48
CA SER A 395 16.72 5.40 49.82
C SER A 395 15.64 6.39 50.25
N PHE A 396 15.73 6.89 51.48
CA PHE A 396 14.71 7.74 52.11
C PHE A 396 15.19 9.17 52.41
N GLN A 397 16.42 9.51 52.01
CA GLN A 397 16.90 10.89 52.07
C GLN A 397 16.20 11.75 51.01
N ARG A 398 16.33 13.07 51.14
CA ARG A 398 15.85 14.00 50.12
C ARG A 398 16.43 13.64 48.74
N PRO A 399 15.59 13.38 47.73
CA PRO A 399 16.06 13.01 46.40
C PRO A 399 16.98 14.04 45.77
N ARG A 400 18.08 13.55 45.18
CA ARG A 400 19.02 14.35 44.38
C ARG A 400 18.91 14.05 42.88
N SER A 401 18.54 12.82 42.56
CA SER A 401 18.17 12.31 41.23
C SER A 401 16.65 12.14 41.12
N ASP A 402 16.14 11.83 39.94
CA ASP A 402 14.70 11.63 39.71
C ASP A 402 14.10 10.53 40.59
N MET A 403 14.89 9.49 40.88
CA MET A 403 14.53 8.38 41.76
C MET A 403 15.66 8.10 42.73
N ASN A 404 15.32 7.82 43.98
CA ASN A 404 16.24 7.23 44.96
C ASN A 404 16.40 5.72 44.72
N ILE A 405 17.34 5.11 45.44
CA ILE A 405 17.50 3.66 45.49
C ILE A 405 16.21 3.03 46.03
N ALA A 406 15.71 2.00 45.34
CA ALA A 406 14.50 1.30 45.73
C ALA A 406 14.71 0.51 47.03
N SER A 407 13.71 0.51 47.92
CA SER A 407 13.76 -0.20 49.20
C SER A 407 12.41 -0.84 49.51
N GLY A 408 12.39 -2.05 50.04
CA GLY A 408 11.18 -2.82 50.20
C GLY A 408 11.44 -4.27 50.58
N ILE A 409 10.70 -5.20 49.98
CA ILE A 409 10.55 -6.57 50.47
C ILE A 409 11.03 -7.54 49.37
N PRO A 410 12.27 -8.04 49.45
CA PRO A 410 12.81 -8.98 48.47
C PRO A 410 12.01 -10.29 48.39
N LYS A 411 11.56 -10.82 49.53
CA LYS A 411 10.81 -12.09 49.61
C LYS A 411 9.32 -11.84 49.84
N PHE A 412 8.69 -11.04 48.98
CA PHE A 412 7.29 -10.63 49.18
C PHE A 412 6.31 -11.80 48.97
N VAL A 413 6.38 -12.49 47.82
CA VAL A 413 5.52 -13.66 47.55
C VAL A 413 6.34 -14.78 46.90
N PRO A 414 6.30 -16.02 47.42
CA PRO A 414 6.93 -17.16 46.76
C PRO A 414 6.42 -17.34 45.32
N LEU A 415 7.33 -17.56 44.37
CA LEU A 415 6.94 -17.72 42.96
C LEU A 415 6.04 -18.92 42.74
N THR A 416 6.16 -19.96 43.57
CA THR A 416 5.27 -21.12 43.54
C THR A 416 3.80 -20.69 43.61
N PHE A 417 3.42 -19.76 44.49
CA PHE A 417 2.04 -19.28 44.60
C PHE A 417 1.53 -18.52 43.38
N ILE A 418 2.41 -17.90 42.59
CA ILE A 418 2.04 -17.13 41.39
C ILE A 418 2.10 -17.99 40.13
N GLN A 419 3.02 -18.97 40.08
CA GLN A 419 3.24 -19.83 38.92
C GLN A 419 2.29 -21.02 38.88
N HIS A 420 1.61 -21.36 39.97
CA HIS A 420 0.57 -22.38 39.94
C HIS A 420 -0.57 -21.97 38.99
N ASP A 421 -1.03 -22.95 38.21
CA ASP A 421 -2.21 -22.81 37.37
C ASP A 421 -3.41 -22.42 38.23
N ASN A 422 -4.21 -21.47 37.73
CA ASN A 422 -5.42 -20.96 38.40
C ASN A 422 -5.15 -20.30 39.77
N ASN A 423 -3.97 -19.70 39.97
CA ASN A 423 -3.70 -18.92 41.17
C ASN A 423 -4.70 -17.75 41.31
N PRO A 424 -5.09 -17.37 42.54
CA PRO A 424 -6.11 -16.36 42.76
C PRO A 424 -5.63 -14.91 42.55
N TYR A 425 -4.31 -14.69 42.42
CA TYR A 425 -3.71 -13.36 42.35
C TYR A 425 -3.57 -12.84 40.91
N VAL A 426 -3.54 -13.73 39.93
CA VAL A 426 -3.49 -13.42 38.50
C VAL A 426 -4.76 -13.96 37.83
N ARG A 427 -5.62 -13.05 37.35
CA ARG A 427 -6.86 -13.36 36.63
C ARG A 427 -6.91 -12.50 35.36
N ASP A 428 -7.40 -13.08 34.26
CA ASP A 428 -7.48 -12.39 32.96
C ASP A 428 -6.16 -11.72 32.54
N ASP A 429 -5.06 -12.43 32.78
CA ASP A 429 -3.68 -11.96 32.57
C ASP A 429 -3.36 -10.61 33.25
N ALA A 430 -3.99 -10.36 34.39
CA ALA A 430 -3.81 -9.16 35.19
C ALA A 430 -3.66 -9.46 36.68
N MET A 431 -2.86 -8.64 37.35
CA MET A 431 -2.69 -8.63 38.81
C MET A 431 -2.82 -7.22 39.37
N PHE A 432 -3.18 -7.10 40.65
CA PHE A 432 -3.39 -5.82 41.31
C PHE A 432 -2.55 -5.72 42.59
N ILE A 433 -1.74 -4.67 42.67
CA ILE A 433 -0.93 -4.37 43.86
C ILE A 433 -1.36 -3.01 44.40
N LYS A 434 -1.81 -2.96 45.65
CA LYS A 434 -2.06 -1.72 46.37
C LYS A 434 -0.88 -1.34 47.25
N VAL A 435 -0.54 -0.07 47.24
CA VAL A 435 0.46 0.52 48.13
C VAL A 435 -0.22 1.57 48.99
N MET A 436 0.11 1.57 50.28
CA MET A 436 -0.49 2.45 51.28
C MET A 436 0.62 3.02 52.14
N ILE A 437 0.68 4.34 52.20
CA ILE A 437 1.56 5.07 53.10
C ILE A 437 0.77 5.45 54.34
N ASP A 438 1.27 5.02 55.49
CA ASP A 438 0.66 5.26 56.79
C ASP A 438 1.17 6.58 57.37
N PHE A 439 0.29 7.58 57.35
CA PHE A 439 0.48 8.90 57.94
C PHE A 439 -0.09 9.00 59.37
N GLY A 440 -0.31 7.86 60.04
CA GLY A 440 -0.99 7.77 61.33
C GLY A 440 -2.51 7.96 61.19
N ASP A 441 -3.16 8.38 62.27
CA ASP A 441 -4.62 8.60 62.33
C ASP A 441 -5.09 9.89 61.62
N MET A 442 -4.22 10.45 60.77
CA MET A 442 -4.45 11.70 60.05
C MET A 442 -5.47 11.53 58.92
N PRO A 443 -6.59 12.28 58.92
CA PRO A 443 -7.50 12.32 57.79
C PRO A 443 -6.78 12.71 56.50
N LYS A 444 -7.05 11.97 55.42
CA LYS A 444 -6.45 12.23 54.08
C LYS A 444 -6.64 13.66 53.60
N THR A 445 -7.76 14.30 53.95
CA THR A 445 -8.07 15.70 53.62
C THR A 445 -7.15 16.73 54.30
N LEU A 446 -6.49 16.35 55.39
CA LEU A 446 -5.56 17.21 56.14
C LEU A 446 -4.11 17.01 55.71
N LEU A 447 -3.79 15.97 54.92
CA LEU A 447 -2.43 15.71 54.46
C LEU A 447 -1.78 16.91 53.75
N PRO A 448 -2.45 17.65 52.84
CA PRO A 448 -1.85 18.84 52.23
C PRO A 448 -1.44 19.89 53.27
N TYR A 449 -2.30 20.15 54.26
CA TYR A 449 -2.04 21.13 55.31
C TYR A 449 -0.89 20.69 56.21
N ALA A 450 -0.98 19.48 56.77
CA ALA A 450 0.01 19.00 57.71
C ALA A 450 1.40 18.80 57.11
N LEU A 451 1.49 18.35 55.85
CA LEU A 451 2.77 18.22 55.16
C LEU A 451 3.40 19.57 54.78
N SER A 452 2.60 20.65 54.75
CA SER A 452 3.07 22.02 54.48
C SER A 452 3.47 22.80 55.73
N LEU A 453 3.24 22.24 56.94
CA LEU A 453 3.62 22.91 58.18
C LEU A 453 5.13 23.07 58.26
N ASN A 454 5.57 24.24 58.76
CA ASN A 454 6.99 24.52 58.93
C ASN A 454 7.61 23.47 59.89
N PRO A 455 8.58 22.66 59.41
CA PRO A 455 9.19 21.61 60.23
C PRO A 455 9.90 22.11 61.48
N GLY A 456 10.25 23.39 61.54
CA GLY A 456 10.88 24.03 62.70
C GLY A 456 9.93 24.37 63.85
N ILE A 457 8.61 24.26 63.64
CA ILE A 457 7.61 24.45 64.72
C ILE A 457 7.67 23.23 65.67
N PRO A 458 7.59 23.41 67.00
CA PRO A 458 7.51 22.28 67.94
C PRO A 458 6.37 21.31 67.58
N THR A 459 6.61 19.99 67.69
CA THR A 459 5.64 18.95 67.31
C THR A 459 4.28 19.14 67.96
N GLU A 460 4.25 19.55 69.23
CA GLU A 460 3.01 19.81 69.98
C GLU A 460 2.21 20.97 69.38
N MET A 461 2.88 22.04 68.95
CA MET A 461 2.23 23.15 68.24
C MET A 461 1.73 22.72 66.86
N GLN A 462 2.50 21.90 66.12
CA GLN A 462 2.04 21.36 64.84
C GLN A 462 0.77 20.51 65.02
N GLN A 463 0.72 19.66 66.05
CA GLN A 463 -0.46 18.85 66.37
C GLN A 463 -1.67 19.72 66.71
N ASN A 464 -1.49 20.78 67.51
CA ASN A 464 -2.56 21.72 67.83
C ASN A 464 -3.07 22.45 66.57
N MET A 465 -2.18 22.87 65.67
CA MET A 465 -2.56 23.50 64.39
C MET A 465 -3.35 22.54 63.49
N ILE A 466 -2.91 21.28 63.39
CA ILE A 466 -3.61 20.24 62.63
C ILE A 466 -5.00 19.99 63.21
N GLN A 467 -5.10 19.91 64.55
CA GLN A 467 -6.36 19.68 65.24
C GLN A 467 -7.35 20.84 65.01
N GLN A 468 -6.90 22.10 65.13
CA GLN A 468 -7.71 23.27 64.83
C GLN A 468 -8.20 23.29 63.38
N GLU A 469 -7.32 22.95 62.43
CA GLU A 469 -7.71 22.87 61.02
C GLU A 469 -8.70 21.73 60.75
N SER A 470 -8.58 20.60 61.45
CA SER A 470 -9.54 19.49 61.43
C SER A 470 -10.93 19.97 61.87
N GLU A 471 -11.01 20.63 63.02
CA GLU A 471 -12.25 21.16 63.59
C GLU A 471 -12.88 22.21 62.68
N ARG A 472 -12.06 23.14 62.14
CA ARG A 472 -12.52 24.17 61.21
C ARG A 472 -13.15 23.55 59.95
N ARG A 473 -12.56 22.49 59.39
CA ARG A 473 -13.10 21.80 58.21
C ARG A 473 -14.36 20.99 58.52
N GLN A 474 -14.43 20.35 59.69
CA GLN A 474 -15.64 19.66 60.13
C GLN A 474 -16.80 20.65 60.29
N GLN A 475 -16.57 21.82 60.90
CA GLN A 475 -17.58 22.87 61.02
C GLN A 475 -18.04 23.40 59.65
N GLN A 476 -17.13 23.58 58.70
CA GLN A 476 -17.48 23.97 57.32
C GLN A 476 -18.32 22.91 56.62
N GLN A 477 -18.01 21.62 56.79
CA GLN A 477 -18.80 20.54 56.20
C GLN A 477 -20.21 20.44 56.81
N ILE A 478 -20.35 20.68 58.11
CA ILE A 478 -21.66 20.74 58.80
C ILE A 478 -22.46 21.96 58.30
N PHE A 479 -21.80 23.10 58.08
CA PHE A 479 -22.47 24.29 57.55
C PHE A 479 -22.93 24.09 56.10
N THR A 480 -22.10 23.50 55.23
CA THR A 480 -22.48 23.23 53.83
C THR A 480 -23.55 22.14 53.72
N SER A 481 -23.53 21.11 54.57
CA SER A 481 -24.59 20.08 54.59
C SER A 481 -25.92 20.63 55.12
N SER A 482 -25.88 21.51 56.12
CA SER A 482 -27.05 22.23 56.64
C SER A 482 -27.66 23.17 55.58
N MET A 483 -26.84 23.91 54.81
CA MET A 483 -27.35 24.72 53.70
C MET A 483 -27.94 23.87 52.55
N ALA A 484 -27.32 22.74 52.21
CA ALA A 484 -27.87 21.82 51.20
C ALA A 484 -29.21 21.20 51.64
N HIS A 485 -29.41 20.96 52.94
CA HIS A 485 -30.71 20.53 53.50
C HIS A 485 -31.74 21.68 53.49
N ALA A 486 -31.33 22.91 53.77
CA ALA A 486 -32.22 24.08 53.68
C ALA A 486 -32.68 24.38 52.23
N GLU A 487 -31.83 24.17 51.23
CA GLU A 487 -32.18 24.33 49.80
C GLU A 487 -33.09 23.20 49.28
N THR A 488 -32.97 21.99 49.82
CA THR A 488 -33.90 20.89 49.52
C THR A 488 -35.26 21.08 50.21
N ASP A 489 -35.31 21.62 51.42
CA ASP A 489 -36.57 21.97 52.09
C ASP A 489 -37.30 23.18 51.45
N GLN A 490 -36.56 24.12 50.84
CA GLN A 490 -37.16 25.21 50.06
C GLN A 490 -37.71 24.74 48.71
N SER A 491 -37.05 23.81 48.02
CA SER A 491 -37.55 23.26 46.75
C SER A 491 -38.75 22.32 46.91
N VAL A 492 -38.91 21.66 48.06
CA VAL A 492 -40.12 20.90 48.41
C VAL A 492 -41.28 21.85 48.79
N ASN A 493 -41.01 22.97 49.47
CA ASN A 493 -42.07 23.94 49.83
C ASN A 493 -42.58 24.78 48.66
N VAL A 494 -41.78 25.05 47.62
CA VAL A 494 -42.23 25.78 46.42
C VAL A 494 -43.17 24.92 45.56
N ASN A 495 -43.01 23.60 45.54
CA ASN A 495 -43.86 22.68 44.77
C ASN A 495 -45.21 22.34 45.44
N LEU A 496 -45.38 22.63 46.73
CA LEU A 496 -46.64 22.43 47.46
C LEU A 496 -47.57 23.67 47.46
N GLN A 497 -47.10 24.83 47.01
CA GLN A 497 -47.91 26.06 46.90
C GLN A 497 -48.44 26.36 45.49
N GLN A 498 -47.99 25.65 44.44
CA GLN A 498 -48.42 25.89 43.05
C GLN A 498 -49.44 24.89 42.49
N THR A 499 -49.93 23.93 43.28
CA THR A 499 -50.89 22.89 42.80
C THR A 499 -52.34 23.06 43.29
N ASN A 500 -52.67 24.14 44.00
CA ASN A 500 -54.01 24.32 44.61
C ASN A 500 -54.71 25.64 44.26
N THR A 501 -54.75 26.04 42.97
CA THR A 501 -55.75 27.02 42.50
C THR A 501 -55.94 26.97 40.98
N LEU A 502 -56.64 25.95 40.50
CA LEU A 502 -57.31 25.98 39.19
C LEU A 502 -58.64 25.20 39.31
N LEU A 503 -59.74 25.92 39.55
CA LEU A 503 -61.11 25.54 39.18
C LEU A 503 -62.01 26.76 39.45
N ASN A 504 -62.21 27.60 38.42
CA ASN A 504 -63.47 28.30 38.13
C ASN A 504 -63.35 29.08 36.82
N ILE A 505 -64.16 28.66 35.84
CA ILE A 505 -64.45 29.26 34.52
C ILE A 505 -65.73 30.13 34.75
N PRO A 506 -65.94 31.34 34.17
CA PRO A 506 -66.46 31.41 32.78
C PRO A 506 -66.25 32.67 31.90
N THR A 507 -66.07 32.38 30.61
CA THR A 507 -66.67 32.95 29.38
C THR A 507 -66.59 34.44 29.00
N ASN A 508 -66.53 34.64 27.67
CA ASN A 508 -66.82 35.83 26.84
C ASN A 508 -65.62 36.74 26.52
N ILE A 509 -65.43 37.30 25.31
CA ILE A 509 -66.13 37.32 24.01
C ILE A 509 -65.16 38.06 23.04
N ASP A 510 -65.13 37.67 21.75
CA ASP A 510 -64.75 38.46 20.55
C ASP A 510 -63.35 39.13 20.46
N ASN A 511 -62.76 39.48 19.32
CA ASN A 511 -62.85 39.20 17.88
C ASN A 511 -61.59 39.85 17.25
N GLU A 512 -61.36 39.59 15.96
CA GLU A 512 -60.51 40.33 15.01
C GLU A 512 -58.99 40.03 15.02
N LEU A 513 -58.50 39.27 14.03
CA LEU A 513 -58.10 39.70 12.68
C LEU A 513 -56.89 40.64 12.68
N SER A 514 -55.71 40.13 12.31
CA SER A 514 -54.97 40.57 11.11
C SER A 514 -53.55 39.98 11.05
N ASP A 515 -53.10 39.85 9.82
CA ASP A 515 -52.05 38.98 9.28
C ASP A 515 -50.67 39.72 9.24
N PRO A 516 -49.62 39.24 8.55
CA PRO A 516 -48.26 39.18 9.07
C PRO A 516 -47.31 40.21 8.44
N THR A 517 -46.15 40.51 9.07
CA THR A 517 -44.99 41.04 8.33
C THR A 517 -43.63 40.73 9.00
N ASN A 518 -42.76 40.15 8.17
CA ASN A 518 -41.30 40.27 8.08
C ASN A 518 -40.56 41.18 9.08
N ASN A 519 -39.41 40.70 9.58
CA ASN A 519 -38.12 41.22 9.12
C ASN A 519 -36.91 40.43 9.64
N THR A 520 -36.12 39.94 8.67
CA THR A 520 -34.68 39.69 8.72
C THR A 520 -33.89 40.94 9.12
N ILE A 521 -32.88 40.81 10.00
CA ILE A 521 -31.69 41.68 10.00
C ILE A 521 -30.42 40.83 10.17
N ASN A 522 -29.62 40.84 9.11
CA ASN A 522 -28.19 40.55 9.06
C ASN A 522 -27.39 41.76 9.55
N GLN A 523 -26.26 41.54 10.23
CA GLN A 523 -24.96 42.26 10.12
C GLN A 523 -24.06 41.71 11.26
N ARG A 524 -22.97 40.96 11.07
CA ARG A 524 -21.71 41.08 10.30
C ARG A 524 -20.76 42.19 10.74
N CYS A 525 -19.50 41.74 10.88
CA CYS A 525 -18.20 42.42 10.88
C CYS A 525 -17.64 42.86 12.24
N ALA A 526 -16.34 42.77 12.58
CA ALA A 526 -15.11 42.10 12.11
C ALA A 526 -13.93 42.96 12.63
N GLY A 527 -12.77 42.33 12.91
CA GLY A 527 -11.46 42.98 12.90
C GLY A 527 -10.77 43.15 14.26
N HIS A 528 -9.86 42.24 14.62
CA HIS A 528 -8.44 42.33 14.25
C HIS A 528 -7.71 41.00 14.45
#